data_AF-A0A317SH45-F1
#
_entry.id   AF-A0A317SH45-F1
#
_cell.length_a   1.000
_cell.length_b   1.000
_cell.length_c   1.000
_cell.angle_alpha   90.00
_cell.angle_beta   90.00
_cell.angle_gamma   90.00
#
_symmetry.space_group_name_H-M   'P 1'
#
loop_
_entity.id
_entity.type
_entity.pdbx_description
1 polymer ?
#
loop_
_entity_poly.entity_id
_entity_poly.type
_entity_poly.pdbx_seq_one_letter_code
_entity_poly.pdbx_strand_id
1 'polypeptide(L)'
;GVPLFHTEEAANLLMSSARILVEWGFGLNVNFWGINNYKKGSKIMSSPVAAYYLTSTLLTNMYTCLKERNIVSDKFQCSPLSLKEYVDSVYSSY
;
A
#
# COMPACT_ATOMS: atom_id res chain seq x y z
N GLY A 1 23.05 -10.79 -22.09
CA GLY A 1 22.26 -11.33 -20.96
C GLY A 1 21.79 -12.71 -21.35
N VAL A 2 21.72 -13.64 -20.38
CA VAL A 2 21.12 -14.96 -20.61
C VAL A 2 19.63 -14.75 -20.96
N PRO A 3 19.09 -15.35 -22.04
CA PRO A 3 17.68 -15.23 -22.36
C PRO A 3 16.84 -15.89 -21.27
N LEU A 4 15.79 -15.18 -20.83
CA LEU A 4 14.83 -15.71 -19.87
C LEU A 4 14.06 -16.86 -20.51
N PHE A 5 13.86 -17.94 -19.78
CA PHE A 5 12.99 -19.03 -20.22
C PHE A 5 11.57 -18.48 -20.38
N HIS A 6 10.80 -18.96 -21.35
CA HIS A 6 9.44 -18.46 -21.63
C HIS A 6 8.53 -18.40 -20.37
N THR A 7 8.75 -19.29 -19.40
CA THR A 7 8.02 -19.29 -18.12
C THR A 7 8.40 -18.13 -17.20
N GLU A 8 9.67 -17.71 -17.20
CA GLU A 8 10.15 -16.58 -16.40
C GLU A 8 9.62 -15.26 -16.96
N GLU A 9 9.58 -15.12 -18.29
CA GLU A 9 8.94 -13.96 -18.94
C GLU A 9 7.45 -13.87 -18.62
N ALA A 10 6.73 -14.98 -18.71
CA ALA A 10 5.32 -15.05 -18.35
C ALA A 10 5.08 -14.71 -16.86
N ALA A 11 5.91 -15.25 -15.96
CA ALA A 11 5.84 -14.96 -14.53
C ALA A 11 6.13 -13.48 -14.23
N ASN A 12 7.15 -12.89 -14.87
CA ASN A 12 7.47 -11.47 -14.71
C ASN A 12 6.32 -10.58 -15.17
N LEU A 13 5.70 -10.92 -16.29
CA LEU A 13 4.58 -10.16 -16.84
C LEU A 13 3.38 -10.19 -15.87
N LEU A 14 3.05 -11.37 -15.33
CA LEU A 14 1.99 -11.53 -14.33
C LEU A 14 2.28 -10.81 -13.00
N MET A 15 3.49 -10.94 -12.47
CA MET A 15 3.86 -10.42 -11.14
C MET A 15 4.16 -8.92 -11.15
N SER A 16 4.53 -8.34 -12.30
CA SER A 16 4.91 -6.93 -12.41
C SER A 16 3.80 -5.97 -11.95
N SER A 17 2.55 -6.24 -12.32
CA SER A 17 1.39 -5.44 -11.93
C SER A 17 1.16 -5.44 -10.42
N ALA A 18 1.28 -6.61 -9.78
CA ALA A 18 1.14 -6.74 -8.33
C ALA A 18 2.26 -5.99 -7.59
N ARG A 19 3.50 -6.09 -8.08
CA ARG A 19 4.64 -5.34 -7.52
C ARG A 19 4.43 -3.83 -7.61
N ILE A 20 4.01 -3.33 -8.78
CA ILE A 20 3.74 -1.90 -8.98
C ILE A 20 2.70 -1.39 -7.97
N LEU A 21 1.63 -2.15 -7.75
CA LEU A 21 0.59 -1.79 -6.77
C LEU A 21 1.15 -1.70 -5.35
N VAL A 22 1.96 -2.69 -4.94
CA VAL A 22 2.61 -2.71 -3.62
C VAL A 22 3.56 -1.52 -3.46
N GLU A 23 4.40 -1.25 -4.47
CA GLU A 23 5.37 -0.16 -4.44
C GLU A 23 4.67 1.21 -4.35
N TRP A 24 3.57 1.39 -5.07
CA TRP A 24 2.80 2.64 -5.01
C TRP A 24 2.09 2.83 -3.68
N GLY A 25 1.49 1.77 -3.10
CA GLY A 25 0.90 1.83 -1.77
C GLY A 25 1.94 2.17 -0.69
N PHE A 26 3.12 1.54 -0.77
CA PHE A 26 4.24 1.86 0.12
C PHE A 26 4.70 3.31 -0.07
N GLY A 27 4.80 3.77 -1.32
CA GLY A 27 5.12 5.13 -1.68
C GLY A 27 4.16 6.14 -1.07
N LEU A 28 2.85 5.92 -1.14
CA LEU A 28 1.84 6.79 -0.51
C LEU A 28 2.07 6.89 1.01
N ASN A 29 2.26 5.76 1.68
CA ASN A 29 2.45 5.73 3.13
C ASN A 29 3.74 6.44 3.59
N VAL A 30 4.84 6.30 2.84
CA VAL A 30 6.10 6.98 3.15
C VAL A 30 6.02 8.48 2.87
N ASN A 31 5.30 8.90 1.83
CA ASN A 31 5.15 10.32 1.48
C ASN A 31 4.22 11.06 2.44
N PHE A 32 3.12 10.43 2.89
CA PHE A 32 2.19 11.07 3.84
C PHE A 32 2.67 11.00 5.27
N TRP A 33 3.35 9.92 5.67
CA TRP A 33 3.68 9.65 7.07
C TRP A 33 5.18 9.40 7.22
N GLY A 34 5.93 10.47 7.55
CA GLY A 34 7.39 10.43 7.65
C GLY A 34 7.96 9.41 8.65
N ILE A 35 7.14 8.96 9.61
CA ILE A 35 7.49 7.88 10.55
C ILE A 35 7.85 6.57 9.83
N ASN A 36 7.25 6.29 8.66
CA ASN A 36 7.53 5.09 7.87
C ASN A 36 8.90 5.12 7.18
N ASN A 37 9.54 6.27 7.08
CA ASN A 37 10.87 6.44 6.46
C ASN A 37 11.94 6.86 7.47
N TYR A 38 11.65 6.76 8.76
CA TYR A 38 12.57 7.19 9.81
C TYR A 38 13.68 6.15 10.05
N LYS A 39 14.73 6.20 9.22
CA LYS A 39 15.84 5.23 9.23
C LYS A 39 16.54 5.04 10.58
N LYS A 40 16.62 6.09 11.41
CA LYS A 40 17.33 6.03 12.70
C LYS A 40 16.51 5.37 13.82
N GLY A 41 15.18 5.37 13.74
CA GLY A 41 14.28 4.82 14.77
C GLY A 41 13.42 3.66 14.32
N SER A 42 13.34 3.35 13.02
CA SER A 42 12.67 2.15 12.51
C SER A 42 13.60 0.95 12.62
N LYS A 43 13.78 0.45 13.85
CA LYS A 43 14.56 -0.75 14.15
C LYS A 43 13.62 -1.84 14.63
N ILE A 44 13.65 -2.98 13.94
CA ILE A 44 12.95 -4.20 14.37
C ILE A 44 13.37 -4.51 15.82
N MET A 45 12.41 -4.87 16.68
CA MET A 45 12.57 -5.10 18.12
C MET A 45 12.85 -3.87 19.01
N SER A 46 13.08 -2.67 18.44
CA SER A 46 13.24 -1.44 19.25
C SER A 46 12.16 -0.40 19.00
N SER A 47 11.36 -0.56 17.95
CA SER A 47 10.18 0.26 17.70
C SER A 47 9.06 -0.56 17.08
N PRO A 48 7.79 -0.18 17.31
CA PRO A 48 6.63 -0.88 16.78
C PRO A 48 6.40 -0.53 15.29
N VAL A 49 7.39 -0.85 14.45
CA VAL A 49 7.41 -0.55 13.00
C VAL A 49 6.13 -1.03 12.31
N ALA A 50 5.66 -2.23 12.66
CA ALA A 50 4.43 -2.78 12.10
C ALA A 50 3.20 -1.94 12.46
N ALA A 51 3.08 -1.50 13.72
CA ALA A 51 1.95 -0.67 14.16
C ALA A 51 1.95 0.70 13.45
N TYR A 52 3.13 1.30 13.25
CA TYR A 52 3.25 2.55 12.50
C TYR A 52 2.75 2.41 11.07
N TYR A 53 3.16 1.35 10.38
CA TYR A 53 2.76 1.11 9.00
C TYR A 53 1.27 0.78 8.88
N LEU A 54 0.73 -0.05 9.78
CA LEU A 54 -0.70 -0.38 9.80
C LEU A 54 -1.56 0.87 10.08
N THR A 55 -1.18 1.67 11.07
CA THR A 55 -1.88 2.93 11.40
C THR A 55 -1.82 3.90 10.23
N SER A 56 -0.64 4.06 9.62
CA SER A 56 -0.45 4.92 8.44
C SER A 56 -1.32 4.47 7.27
N THR A 57 -1.39 3.15 7.02
CA THR A 57 -2.23 2.58 5.96
C THR A 57 -3.71 2.83 6.21
N LEU A 58 -4.17 2.64 7.45
CA LEU A 58 -5.55 2.93 7.84
C LEU A 58 -5.89 4.40 7.53
N LEU A 59 -5.04 5.33 7.95
CA LEU A 59 -5.25 6.76 7.73
C LEU A 59 -5.15 7.14 6.24
N THR A 60 -4.22 6.55 5.48
CA THR A 60 -4.09 6.75 4.02
C THR A 60 -5.34 6.30 3.28
N ASN A 61 -5.93 5.17 3.68
CA ASN A 61 -7.17 4.67 3.08
C ASN A 61 -8.36 5.58 3.44
N MET A 62 -8.49 6.02 4.70
CA MET A 62 -9.50 7.01 5.09
C MET A 62 -9.35 8.33 4.30
N TYR A 63 -8.13 8.81 4.11
CA TYR A 63 -7.85 10.00 3.31
C TYR A 63 -8.22 9.78 1.83
N THR A 64 -7.95 8.58 1.29
CA THR A 64 -8.35 8.21 -0.07
C THR A 64 -9.87 8.19 -0.22
N CYS A 65 -10.61 7.65 0.74
CA CYS A 65 -12.08 7.70 0.77
C CYS A 65 -12.58 9.16 0.72
N LEU A 66 -11.98 10.06 1.50
CA LEU A 66 -12.36 11.48 1.53
C LEU A 66 -11.98 12.25 0.26
N LYS A 67 -10.88 11.86 -0.41
CA LYS A 67 -10.45 12.43 -1.68
C LYS A 67 -11.09 11.79 -2.89
N GLU A 68 -11.79 10.67 -2.69
CA GLU A 68 -12.43 9.82 -3.70
C GLU A 68 -11.46 9.19 -4.71
N ARG A 69 -10.14 9.42 -4.56
CA ARG A 69 -9.11 8.91 -5.47
C ARG A 69 -7.70 9.05 -4.91
N ASN A 70 -6.81 8.20 -5.42
CA ASN A 70 -5.36 8.29 -5.36
C ASN A 70 -4.75 7.64 -6.63
N ILE A 71 -3.43 7.71 -6.79
CA ILE A 71 -2.75 7.14 -7.97
C ILE A 71 -3.00 5.63 -8.16
N VAL A 72 -3.17 4.89 -7.06
CA VAL A 72 -3.44 3.45 -7.09
C VAL A 72 -4.88 3.20 -7.52
N SER A 73 -5.87 3.86 -6.92
CA SER A 73 -7.28 3.71 -7.31
C SER A 73 -7.50 4.07 -8.78
N ASP A 74 -6.84 5.13 -9.26
CA ASP A 74 -6.98 5.62 -10.64
C ASP A 74 -6.41 4.60 -11.64
N LYS A 75 -5.25 4.02 -11.35
CA LYS A 75 -4.60 3.03 -12.23
C LYS A 75 -5.35 1.72 -12.33
N PHE A 76 -5.99 1.30 -11.25
CA PHE A 76 -6.70 0.03 -11.17
C PHE A 76 -8.22 0.19 -11.33
N GLN A 77 -8.69 1.40 -11.60
CA GLN A 77 -10.12 1.73 -11.75
C GLN A 77 -10.96 1.21 -10.58
N CYS A 78 -10.39 1.32 -9.37
CA CYS A 78 -11.00 0.84 -8.13
C CYS A 78 -11.40 2.05 -7.30
N SER A 79 -12.63 2.53 -7.49
CA SER A 79 -13.16 3.65 -6.71
C SER A 79 -13.17 3.30 -5.21
N PRO A 80 -12.66 4.18 -4.34
CA PRO A 80 -12.69 3.94 -2.92
C PRO A 80 -14.13 3.95 -2.38
N LEU A 81 -14.34 3.17 -1.32
CA LEU A 81 -15.56 3.20 -0.52
C LEU A 81 -15.76 4.59 0.11
N SER A 82 -16.98 4.90 0.56
CA SER A 82 -17.16 6.03 1.46
C SER A 82 -16.36 5.81 2.75
N LEU A 83 -16.02 6.90 3.45
CA LEU A 83 -15.30 6.81 4.73
C LEU A 83 -16.04 5.92 5.73
N LYS A 84 -17.37 6.03 5.80
CA LYS A 84 -18.20 5.23 6.71
C LYS A 84 -18.12 3.74 6.37
N GLU A 85 -18.33 3.37 5.11
CA GLU A 85 -18.27 1.98 4.67
C GLU A 85 -16.90 1.36 4.90
N TYR A 86 -15.83 2.12 4.62
CA TYR A 86 -14.47 1.66 4.88
C TYR A 86 -14.25 1.36 6.37
N VAL A 87 -14.62 2.30 7.25
CA VAL A 87 -14.49 2.13 8.70
C VAL A 87 -15.32 0.94 9.19
N ASP A 88 -16.58 0.84 8.76
CA ASP A 88 -17.46 -0.28 9.11
C ASP A 88 -16.86 -1.63 8.67
N SER A 89 -16.24 -1.69 7.48
CA SER A 89 -15.59 -2.91 6.97
C SER A 89 -14.40 -3.34 7.84
N VAL A 90 -13.60 -2.38 8.31
CA VAL A 90 -12.43 -2.65 9.16
C VAL A 90 -12.89 -3.18 10.51
N TYR A 91 -13.90 -2.57 11.13
CA TYR A 91 -14.44 -3.02 12.41
C TYR A 91 -15.13 -4.38 12.33
N SER A 92 -15.87 -4.66 11.25
CA SER A 92 -16.57 -5.94 11.07
C SER A 92 -15.64 -7.13 10.83
N SER A 93 -14.36 -6.87 10.57
CA SER A 93 -13.33 -7.89 10.33
C SER A 93 -12.63 -8.37 11.60
N TYR A 94 -12.96 -7.81 12.77
CA TYR A 94 -12.48 -8.21 14.10
C TYR A 94 -13.58 -8.90 14.90
#